data_AF-A0AAW4KSD1-F1
#
_entry.id   AF-A0AAW4KSD1-F1
#
_cell.length_a   1.000
_cell.length_b   1.000
_cell.length_c   1.000
_cell.angle_alpha   90.00
_cell.angle_beta   90.00
_cell.angle_gamma   90.00
#
_symmetry.space_group_name_H-M   'P 1'
#
loop_
_entity.id
_entity.type
_entity.pdbx_description
1 polymer ?
#
loop_
_entity_poly.entity_id
_entity_poly.type
_entity_poly.pdbx_seq_one_letter_code
_entity_poly.pdbx_strand_id
1 'polypeptide(L)'
;AFAPFEDRAHFLSIGNFRHAPNWDAVLWMKHSLWPLIRQQLPGAQLHIYGAYTPPKATALHNPAQGFHVMNWAEDALQVMTAARICLAPLRFGAGIKGKLVDAMLCGTPTVTTP
;
A
#
# COMPACT_ATOMS: atom_id res chain seq x y z
N ALA A 1 -18.71 -10.05 8.81
CA ALA A 1 -17.52 -10.35 9.65
C ALA A 1 -16.28 -10.12 8.80
N PHE A 2 -15.18 -9.62 9.38
CA PHE A 2 -13.94 -9.47 8.62
C PHE A 2 -13.38 -10.85 8.22
N ALA A 3 -12.62 -10.91 7.12
CA ALA A 3 -11.83 -12.10 6.82
C ALA A 3 -10.87 -12.36 8.00
N PRO A 4 -10.73 -13.61 8.49
CA PRO A 4 -9.73 -13.97 9.49
C PRO A 4 -8.32 -13.53 9.06
N PHE A 5 -7.44 -13.18 9.99
CA PHE A 5 -6.11 -12.63 9.66
C PHE A 5 -5.23 -13.66 8.95
N GLU A 6 -5.38 -14.93 9.30
CA GLU A 6 -4.71 -16.08 8.71
C GLU A 6 -4.97 -16.21 7.20
N ASP A 7 -6.17 -15.84 6.74
CA ASP A 7 -6.59 -15.89 5.33
C ASP A 7 -6.12 -14.69 4.51
N ARG A 8 -5.58 -13.67 5.18
CA ARG A 8 -5.06 -12.46 4.53
C ARG A 8 -3.59 -12.64 4.15
N ALA A 9 -3.13 -11.89 3.16
CA ALA A 9 -1.74 -11.94 2.72
C ALA A 9 -1.17 -10.55 2.42
N HIS A 10 0.15 -10.42 2.55
CA HIS A 10 0.91 -9.29 2.03
C HIS A 10 0.55 -7.90 2.59
N PHE A 11 1.24 -6.89 2.08
CA PHE A 11 1.04 -5.48 2.38
C PHE A 11 0.36 -4.81 1.20
N LEU A 12 -0.44 -3.79 1.47
CA LEU A 12 -0.92 -2.87 0.43
C LEU A 12 -0.59 -1.43 0.78
N SER A 13 -0.59 -0.59 -0.25
CA SER A 13 -0.76 0.86 -0.11
C SER A 13 -1.71 1.34 -1.19
N ILE A 14 -2.68 2.18 -0.83
CA ILE A 14 -3.66 2.74 -1.76
C ILE A 14 -3.62 4.26 -1.74
N GLY A 15 -3.61 4.88 -2.91
CA GLY A 15 -3.68 6.33 -3.04
C GLY A 15 -3.61 6.83 -4.48
N ASN A 16 -4.28 7.95 -4.76
CA ASN A 16 -4.22 8.57 -6.08
C ASN A 16 -2.83 9.19 -6.34
N PHE A 17 -2.21 8.79 -7.46
CA PHE A 17 -0.85 9.17 -7.86
C PHE A 17 -0.68 10.65 -8.23
N ARG A 18 -1.77 11.39 -8.44
CA ARG A 18 -1.73 12.85 -8.66
C ARG A 18 -1.47 13.64 -7.38
N HIS A 19 -1.73 13.05 -6.21
CA HIS A 19 -1.42 13.72 -4.95
C HIS A 19 0.04 13.50 -4.57
N ALA A 20 0.80 14.59 -4.50
CA ALA A 20 2.22 14.57 -4.19
C ALA A 20 2.59 13.74 -2.93
N PRO A 21 1.82 13.79 -1.80
CA PRO A 21 2.11 12.93 -0.65
C PRO A 21 2.07 11.42 -0.93
N ASN A 22 1.15 10.95 -1.77
CA ASN A 22 1.05 9.53 -2.08
C ASN A 22 2.22 9.09 -2.97
N TRP A 23 2.59 9.92 -3.96
CA TRP A 23 3.73 9.63 -4.82
C TRP A 23 5.04 9.58 -4.01
N ASP A 24 5.21 10.54 -3.11
CA ASP A 24 6.32 10.59 -2.17
C ASP A 24 6.42 9.32 -1.32
N ALA A 25 5.30 8.88 -0.73
CA ALA A 25 5.25 7.66 0.06
C ALA A 25 5.59 6.40 -0.76
N VAL A 26 5.15 6.32 -2.02
CA VAL A 26 5.50 5.19 -2.91
C VAL A 26 7.00 5.11 -3.14
N LEU A 27 7.66 6.23 -3.40
CA LEU A 27 9.12 6.27 -3.56
C LEU A 27 9.84 5.90 -2.27
N TRP A 28 9.40 6.44 -1.14
CA TRP A 28 10.01 6.14 0.15
C TRP A 28 9.84 4.66 0.53
N MET A 29 8.65 4.09 0.31
CA MET A 29 8.42 2.66 0.47
C MET A 29 9.34 1.85 -0.44
N LYS A 30 9.40 2.16 -1.73
CA LYS A 30 10.20 1.41 -2.71
C LYS A 30 11.69 1.39 -2.37
N HIS A 31 12.25 2.55 -2.02
CA HIS A 31 13.70 2.73 -1.94
C HIS A 31 14.28 2.59 -0.53
N SER A 32 13.47 2.78 0.52
CA SER A 32 13.96 2.78 1.90
C SER A 32 13.30 1.72 2.77
N LEU A 33 11.96 1.68 2.81
CA LEU A 33 11.25 0.82 3.77
C LEU A 33 11.15 -0.63 3.30
N TRP A 34 10.75 -0.84 2.05
CA TRP A 34 10.45 -2.17 1.52
C TRP A 34 11.65 -3.11 1.47
N PRO A 35 12.88 -2.68 1.10
CA PRO A 35 14.05 -3.53 1.19
C PRO A 35 14.30 -4.08 2.60
N LEU A 36 14.12 -3.24 3.63
CA LEU A 36 14.30 -3.63 5.03
C LEU A 36 13.22 -4.60 5.50
N ILE A 37 11.96 -4.38 5.11
CA ILE A 37 10.86 -5.30 5.41
C ILE A 37 11.09 -6.65 4.74
N ARG A 38 11.48 -6.67 3.45
CA ARG A 38 11.71 -7.89 2.68
C ARG A 38 12.92 -8.69 3.18
N GLN A 39 13.92 -8.03 3.78
CA GLN A 39 15.03 -8.73 4.43
C GLN A 39 14.54 -9.63 5.58
N GLN A 40 13.53 -9.17 6.33
CA GLN A 40 12.94 -9.94 7.44
C GLN A 40 11.80 -10.86 6.99
N LEU A 41 11.09 -10.48 5.92
CA LEU A 41 9.97 -11.23 5.34
C LEU A 41 10.18 -11.47 3.84
N PRO A 42 11.06 -12.40 3.44
CA PRO A 42 11.45 -12.58 2.02
C PRO A 42 10.28 -12.92 1.09
N GLY A 43 9.27 -13.63 1.60
CA GLY A 43 8.05 -13.99 0.86
C GLY A 43 6.97 -12.90 0.84
N ALA A 44 7.17 -11.78 1.53
CA ALA A 44 6.19 -10.69 1.54
C ALA A 44 6.16 -9.95 0.19
N GLN A 45 4.98 -9.41 -0.12
CA GLN A 45 4.75 -8.55 -1.27
C GLN A 45 4.14 -7.24 -0.79
N LEU A 46 4.39 -6.15 -1.52
CA LEU A 46 3.77 -4.85 -1.36
C LEU A 46 3.00 -4.53 -2.63
N HIS A 47 1.69 -4.40 -2.51
CA HIS A 47 0.78 -4.10 -3.60
C HIS A 47 0.39 -2.62 -3.57
N ILE A 48 0.81 -1.87 -4.59
CA ILE A 48 0.53 -0.45 -4.73
C ILE A 48 -0.68 -0.27 -5.65
N TYR A 49 -1.79 0.18 -5.07
CA TYR A 49 -3.01 0.53 -5.78
C TYR A 49 -3.14 2.05 -5.90
N GLY A 50 -3.65 2.52 -7.03
CA GLY A 50 -3.85 3.94 -7.23
C GLY A 50 -4.45 4.30 -8.58
N ALA A 51 -5.26 5.34 -8.56
CA ALA A 51 -5.79 5.95 -9.78
C ALA A 51 -4.72 6.73 -10.53
N TYR A 52 -4.87 6.79 -11.86
CA TYR A 52 -4.01 7.58 -12.75
C TYR A 52 -2.54 7.19 -12.68
N THR A 53 -2.22 5.89 -12.63
CA THR A 53 -0.84 5.39 -12.56
C THR A 53 0.00 5.94 -13.72
N PRO A 54 0.99 6.81 -13.44
CA PRO A 54 1.84 7.33 -14.49
C PRO A 54 2.92 6.31 -14.88
N PRO A 55 3.53 6.40 -16.08
CA PRO A 55 4.61 5.49 -16.50
C PRO A 55 5.76 5.38 -15.48
N LYS A 56 6.09 6.48 -14.80
CA LYS A 56 7.08 6.51 -13.71
C LYS A 56 6.75 5.60 -12.52
N ALA A 57 5.46 5.40 -12.23
CA ALA A 57 5.04 4.47 -11.19
C ALA A 57 5.12 3.04 -11.69
N THR A 58 4.64 2.75 -12.90
CA THR A 58 4.75 1.43 -13.54
C THR A 58 6.21 0.96 -13.62
N ALA A 59 7.16 1.85 -13.87
CA ALA A 59 8.59 1.55 -13.87
C ALA A 59 9.14 1.05 -12.52
N LEU A 60 8.44 1.28 -11.41
CA LEU A 60 8.82 0.76 -10.08
C LEU A 60 8.37 -0.70 -9.87
N HIS A 61 7.48 -1.22 -10.71
CA HIS A 61 6.99 -2.60 -10.64
C HIS A 61 8.17 -3.57 -10.77
N ASN A 62 8.36 -4.41 -9.75
CA ASN A 62 9.45 -5.37 -9.69
C ASN A 62 9.03 -6.59 -8.83
N PRO A 63 8.47 -7.65 -9.45
CA PRO A 63 8.05 -8.86 -8.76
C PRO A 63 9.18 -9.62 -8.06
N ALA A 64 10.40 -9.55 -8.59
CA ALA A 64 11.57 -10.18 -7.97
C ALA A 64 11.90 -9.55 -6.61
N GLN A 65 11.53 -8.27 -6.42
CA GLN A 65 11.58 -7.57 -5.15
C GLN A 65 10.23 -7.57 -4.41
N GLY A 66 9.22 -8.30 -4.89
CA GLY A 66 7.86 -8.34 -4.34
C GLY A 66 7.22 -6.96 -4.25
N PHE A 67 7.59 -6.04 -5.14
CA PHE A 67 7.00 -4.70 -5.20
C PHE A 67 6.12 -4.63 -6.45
N HIS A 68 4.81 -4.66 -6.25
CA HIS A 68 3.84 -4.78 -7.34
C HIS A 68 3.04 -3.50 -7.46
N VAL A 69 3.14 -2.85 -8.62
CA VAL A 69 2.20 -1.78 -8.99
C VAL A 69 0.98 -2.45 -9.63
N MET A 70 -0.15 -2.42 -8.93
CA MET A 70 -1.40 -3.11 -9.29
C MET A 70 -2.37 -2.22 -10.08
N ASN A 71 -2.08 -0.92 -10.21
CA ASN A 71 -2.95 0.09 -10.83
C ASN A 71 -4.26 0.33 -10.05
N TRP A 72 -5.35 0.62 -10.76
CA TRP A 72 -6.66 0.89 -10.18
C TRP A 72 -7.23 -0.38 -9.56
N ALA A 73 -7.71 -0.30 -8.31
CA ALA A 73 -8.49 -1.37 -7.69
C ALA A 73 -9.96 -1.18 -8.09
N GLU A 74 -10.59 -2.20 -8.66
CA GLU A 74 -12.04 -2.16 -8.97
C GLU A 74 -12.87 -1.91 -7.72
N ASP A 75 -12.51 -2.57 -6.61
CA ASP A 75 -13.04 -2.31 -5.28
C ASP A 75 -11.89 -2.15 -4.28
N ALA A 76 -11.78 -0.94 -3.71
CA ALA A 76 -10.77 -0.59 -2.72
C ALA A 76 -10.93 -1.39 -1.41
N LEU A 77 -12.17 -1.64 -0.96
CA LEU A 77 -12.45 -2.36 0.27
C LEU A 77 -12.19 -3.86 0.12
N GLN A 78 -12.41 -4.41 -1.07
CA GLN A 78 -12.07 -5.81 -1.36
C GLN A 78 -10.55 -6.04 -1.26
N VAL A 79 -9.73 -5.21 -1.93
CA VAL A 79 -8.27 -5.35 -1.85
C VAL A 79 -7.75 -5.02 -0.44
N MET A 80 -8.41 -4.10 0.27
CA MET A 80 -8.11 -3.78 1.67
C MET A 80 -8.32 -4.99 2.58
N THR A 81 -9.48 -5.64 2.48
CA THR A 81 -9.86 -6.80 3.30
C THR A 81 -8.93 -7.99 3.10
N ALA A 82 -8.39 -8.18 1.90
CA ALA A 82 -7.48 -9.28 1.58
C ALA A 82 -6.05 -9.08 2.14
N ALA A 83 -5.67 -7.85 2.50
CA ALA A 83 -4.31 -7.56 2.95
C ALA A 83 -4.13 -7.70 4.46
N ARG A 84 -2.91 -8.08 4.87
CA ARG A 84 -2.55 -8.13 6.30
C ARG A 84 -2.30 -6.74 6.87
N ILE A 85 -1.69 -5.85 6.09
CA ILE A 85 -1.26 -4.53 6.54
C ILE A 85 -1.50 -3.50 5.46
N CYS A 86 -2.17 -2.39 5.82
CA CYS A 86 -2.22 -1.16 5.04
C CYS A 86 -1.05 -0.25 5.44
N LEU A 87 -0.07 -0.10 4.53
CA LEU A 87 1.11 0.73 4.72
C LEU A 87 0.86 2.11 4.11
N ALA A 88 0.77 3.14 4.96
CA ALA A 88 0.42 4.51 4.57
C ALA A 88 1.40 5.58 5.11
N PRO A 89 2.72 5.49 4.83
CA PRO A 89 3.73 6.34 5.46
C PRO A 89 3.84 7.71 4.79
N LEU A 90 2.87 8.61 5.04
CA LEU A 90 2.81 9.93 4.42
C LEU A 90 3.70 10.95 5.15
N ARG A 91 4.79 11.39 4.51
CA ARG A 91 5.74 12.34 5.12
C ARG A 91 5.25 13.80 5.17
N PHE A 92 4.20 14.14 4.43
CA PHE A 92 3.61 15.47 4.41
C PHE A 92 2.15 15.45 3.92
N GLY A 93 1.50 16.62 3.98
CA GLY A 93 0.16 16.86 3.46
C GLY A 93 -0.94 16.78 4.52
N ALA A 94 -1.93 17.65 4.44
CA ALA A 94 -2.98 17.80 5.44
C ALA A 94 -4.24 16.93 5.16
N GLY A 95 -5.21 17.01 6.07
CA GLY A 95 -6.55 16.45 5.92
C GLY A 95 -6.70 14.99 6.38
N ILE A 96 -7.97 14.58 6.52
CA ILE A 96 -8.35 13.21 6.90
C ILE A 96 -7.96 12.26 5.77
N LYS A 97 -7.27 11.17 6.11
CA LYS A 97 -6.81 10.17 5.14
C LYS A 97 -7.87 9.07 5.01
N GLY A 98 -8.72 9.16 3.99
CA GLY A 98 -9.78 8.17 3.73
C GLY A 98 -9.31 6.72 3.77
N LYS A 99 -8.12 6.44 3.22
CA LYS A 99 -7.49 5.10 3.25
C LYS A 99 -7.30 4.49 4.65
N LEU A 100 -7.14 5.31 5.69
CA LEU A 100 -7.05 4.82 7.08
C LEU A 100 -8.44 4.46 7.61
N VAL A 101 -9.46 5.26 7.26
CA VAL A 101 -10.86 4.96 7.58
C VAL A 101 -11.31 3.68 6.86
N ASP A 102 -10.99 3.52 5.57
CA ASP A 102 -11.27 2.31 4.80
C ASP A 102 -10.60 1.08 5.41
N ALA A 103 -9.34 1.21 5.85
CA ALA A 103 -8.64 0.13 6.54
C ALA A 103 -9.31 -0.22 7.87
N MET A 104 -9.77 0.76 8.65
CA MET A 104 -10.55 0.52 9.88
C MET A 104 -11.87 -0.18 9.58
N LEU A 105 -12.58 0.22 8.53
CA LEU A 105 -13.81 -0.43 8.06
C LEU A 105 -13.60 -1.87 7.62
N CYS A 106 -12.40 -2.22 7.13
CA CYS A 106 -12.03 -3.58 6.75
C CYS A 106 -11.35 -4.37 7.89
N GLY A 107 -11.19 -3.78 9.09
CA GLY A 107 -10.41 -4.37 10.17
C GLY A 107 -8.98 -4.70 9.77
N THR A 108 -8.37 -3.90 8.90
CA THR A 108 -7.02 -4.08 8.37
C THR A 108 -6.05 -3.21 9.16
N PRO A 109 -5.06 -3.81 9.85
CA PRO A 109 -4.04 -3.06 10.57
C PRO A 109 -3.36 -2.02 9.69
N THR A 110 -3.15 -0.82 10.24
CA THR A 110 -2.49 0.29 9.53
C THR A 110 -1.14 0.61 10.14
N VAL A 111 -0.16 0.89 9.29
CA VAL A 111 1.13 1.46 9.69
C VAL A 111 1.29 2.79 8.97
N THR A 112 1.39 3.87 9.73
CA THR A 112 1.48 5.25 9.22
C THR A 112 2.59 5.99 9.97
N THR A 113 2.98 7.16 9.44
CA THR A 113 3.82 8.13 10.15
C THR A 113 3.05 8.81 11.29
N PRO A 114 3.76 9.35 12.31
CA PRO A 114 3.15 10.15 13.38
C PRO A 114 2.38 11.37 12.88
#